data_AF-A0A085VQK9-F1
#
_entry.id   AF-A0A085VQK9-F1
#
_cell.length_a   1.000
_cell.length_b   1.000
_cell.length_c   1.000
_cell.angle_alpha   90.00
_cell.angle_beta   90.00
_cell.angle_gamma   90.00
#
_symmetry.space_group_name_H-M   'P 1'
#
loop_
_entity.id
_entity.type
_entity.pdbx_description
1 polymer ?
#
loop_
_entity_poly.entity_id
_entity_poly.type
_entity_poly.pdbx_seq_one_letter_code
_entity_poly.pdbx_strand_id
1 'polypeptide(L)'
;MIDSKKVIYLPRWIKISVISALAVCLIASIYISLSFVGVPDHSDWILLSLSIAQLAATALVISLVLIFGEREANLQFLINKTESLLRIQLPKMLGRVEDSAGNKAKVTVSEINNIFGANYTLSTPSTEMKMWVGFNVDRIIIAYFIPNITHTPPVKDIFHYTFSGAESVGYKVNFEEATSLDTGEQVLSIWCTWPAIQDSSNLSTELLSNPEKKLFIIQDIAMMTQSFIRTAERNAVPLLTQCDPGPL
;
A
#
# COMPACT_ATOMS: atom_id res chain seq x y z
N MET A 1 -2.19 29.73 -1.54
CA MET A 1 -2.18 28.26 -1.31
C MET A 1 -1.82 28.04 0.14
N ILE A 2 -2.79 27.64 0.97
CA ILE A 2 -2.52 27.29 2.38
C ILE A 2 -1.68 26.02 2.36
N ASP A 3 -0.48 26.09 2.92
CA ASP A 3 0.41 24.94 3.09
C ASP A 3 -0.24 23.98 4.09
N SER A 4 -0.93 22.96 3.57
CA SER A 4 -1.74 21.98 4.30
C SER A 4 -0.91 21.09 5.24
N LYS A 5 0.42 21.25 5.28
CA LYS A 5 1.34 20.44 6.08
C LYS A 5 1.32 20.76 7.58
N LYS A 6 0.61 21.80 8.02
CA LYS A 6 0.47 22.17 9.45
C LYS A 6 -0.99 22.36 9.89
N VAL A 7 -1.93 21.62 9.30
CA VAL A 7 -3.30 21.58 9.85
C VAL A 7 -3.24 20.75 11.14
N ILE A 8 -3.64 21.39 12.24
CA ILE A 8 -3.63 20.84 13.60
C ILE A 8 -4.48 19.56 13.60
N TYR A 9 -3.86 18.41 13.83
CA TYR A 9 -4.57 17.14 13.96
C TYR A 9 -5.57 17.23 15.13
N LEU A 10 -6.85 17.36 14.79
CA LEU A 10 -7.93 17.38 15.78
C LEU A 10 -8.31 15.94 16.13
N PRO A 11 -8.27 15.55 17.43
CA PRO A 11 -8.80 14.27 17.88
C PRO A 11 -10.25 14.05 17.39
N ARG A 12 -10.60 12.80 17.05
CA ARG A 12 -11.93 12.45 16.52
C ARG A 12 -13.09 12.92 17.41
N TRP A 13 -12.91 12.91 18.74
CA TRP A 13 -13.94 13.38 19.67
C TRP A 13 -14.20 14.89 19.54
N ILE A 14 -13.16 15.70 19.27
CA ILE A 14 -13.32 17.15 19.04
C ILE A 14 -14.02 17.39 17.70
N LYS A 15 -13.65 16.65 16.65
CA LYS A 15 -14.30 16.73 15.34
C LYS A 15 -15.81 16.46 15.44
N ILE A 16 -16.19 15.39 16.14
CA ILE A 16 -17.60 15.03 16.37
C ILE A 16 -18.31 16.10 17.21
N SER A 17 -17.63 16.65 18.22
CA SER A 17 -18.20 17.70 19.09
C SER A 17 -18.49 18.98 18.31
N VAL A 18 -17.55 19.43 17.47
CA VAL A 18 -17.71 20.64 16.64
C VAL A 18 -18.82 20.45 15.61
N ILE A 19 -18.84 19.33 14.88
CA ILE A 19 -19.91 19.05 13.90
C ILE A 19 -21.28 18.99 14.60
N SER A 20 -21.36 18.29 15.74
CA SER A 20 -22.61 18.15 16.50
C SER A 20 -23.11 19.51 16.99
N ALA A 21 -22.22 20.33 17.55
CA ALA A 21 -22.58 21.66 18.04
C ALA A 21 -23.10 22.56 16.89
N LEU A 22 -22.40 22.58 15.75
CA LEU A 22 -22.82 23.36 14.58
C LEU A 22 -24.15 22.87 13.98
N ALA A 23 -24.36 21.54 13.93
CA ALA A 23 -25.60 20.96 13.46
C ALA A 23 -26.79 21.29 14.39
N VAL A 24 -26.58 21.23 15.71
CA VAL A 24 -27.60 21.62 16.70
C VAL A 24 -27.94 23.10 16.58
N CYS A 25 -26.93 23.99 16.46
CA CYS A 25 -27.17 25.41 16.23
C CYS A 25 -27.97 25.65 14.95
N LEU A 26 -27.62 24.97 13.86
CA LEU A 26 -28.33 25.10 12.58
C LEU A 26 -29.79 24.64 12.69
N ILE A 27 -30.04 23.48 13.30
CA ILE A 27 -31.39 22.93 13.50
C ILE A 27 -32.23 23.86 14.39
N ALA A 28 -31.66 24.33 15.51
CA ALA A 28 -32.32 25.27 16.41
C ALA A 28 -32.70 26.58 15.69
N SER A 29 -31.79 27.08 14.84
CA SER A 29 -32.03 28.29 14.06
C SER A 29 -33.13 28.14 13.02
N ILE A 30 -33.16 27.00 12.33
CA ILE A 30 -34.23 26.66 11.38
C ILE A 30 -35.56 26.53 12.11
N TYR A 31 -35.58 25.86 13.27
CA TYR A 31 -36.78 25.72 14.09
C TYR A 31 -37.35 27.07 14.52
N ILE A 32 -36.52 27.95 15.10
CA ILE A 32 -36.92 29.31 15.50
C ILE A 32 -37.50 30.08 14.30
N SER A 33 -36.81 30.02 13.16
CA SER A 33 -37.28 30.68 11.94
C SER A 33 -38.67 30.19 11.53
N LEU A 34 -38.89 28.86 11.48
CA LEU A 34 -40.17 28.27 11.09
C LEU A 34 -41.29 28.53 12.11
N SER A 35 -40.97 28.54 13.41
CA SER A 35 -41.96 28.77 14.47
C SER A 35 -42.46 30.21 14.54
N PHE A 36 -41.64 31.19 14.15
CA PHE A 36 -42.00 32.61 14.20
C PHE A 36 -42.45 33.20 12.84
N VAL A 37 -42.33 32.44 11.75
CA VAL A 37 -42.88 32.84 10.44
C VAL A 37 -44.40 32.96 10.54
N GLY A 38 -44.91 34.17 10.24
CA GLY A 38 -46.35 34.47 10.27
C GLY A 38 -46.89 34.98 11.61
N VAL A 39 -46.04 35.08 12.65
CA VAL A 39 -46.43 35.68 13.93
C VAL A 39 -46.04 37.17 13.96
N PRO A 40 -46.97 38.10 14.26
CA PRO A 40 -46.66 39.52 14.40
C PRO A 40 -45.59 39.78 15.49
N ASP A 41 -44.82 40.86 15.36
CA ASP A 41 -43.80 41.32 16.34
C ASP A 41 -42.58 40.42 16.60
N HIS A 42 -42.33 39.37 15.79
CA HIS A 42 -41.14 38.51 15.93
C HIS A 42 -40.06 38.68 14.84
N SER A 43 -40.07 39.81 14.11
CA SER A 43 -39.14 40.06 13.01
C SER A 43 -37.65 40.02 13.43
N ASP A 44 -37.31 40.53 14.61
CA ASP A 44 -35.94 40.51 15.14
C ASP A 44 -35.43 39.08 15.39
N TRP A 45 -36.31 38.20 15.87
CA TRP A 45 -35.97 36.79 16.11
C TRP A 45 -35.69 36.03 14.82
N ILE A 46 -36.42 36.36 13.75
CA ILE A 46 -36.21 35.80 12.41
C ILE A 46 -34.87 36.27 11.83
N LEU A 47 -34.52 37.55 12.00
CA LEU A 47 -33.23 38.09 11.54
C LEU A 47 -32.05 37.46 12.30
N LEU A 48 -32.19 37.31 13.61
CA LEU A 48 -31.19 36.64 14.46
C LEU A 48 -31.01 35.18 14.04
N SER A 49 -32.11 34.44 13.83
CA SER A 49 -32.05 33.03 13.44
C SER A 49 -31.50 32.85 12.03
N LEU A 50 -31.79 33.74 11.08
CA LEU A 50 -31.16 33.68 9.75
C LEU A 50 -29.63 33.88 9.84
N SER A 51 -29.18 34.81 10.68
CA SER A 51 -27.75 35.09 10.88
C SER A 51 -27.00 33.91 11.51
N ILE A 52 -27.59 33.30 12.56
CA ILE A 52 -27.04 32.10 13.21
C ILE A 52 -27.03 30.92 12.24
N ALA A 53 -28.10 30.74 11.45
CA ALA A 53 -28.18 29.67 10.46
C ALA A 53 -27.07 29.80 9.41
N GLN A 54 -26.84 31.00 8.88
CA GLN A 54 -25.79 31.26 7.90
C GLN A 54 -24.40 30.99 8.48
N LEU A 55 -24.13 31.46 9.71
CA LEU A 55 -22.85 31.25 10.36
C LEU A 55 -22.61 29.77 10.65
N ALA A 56 -23.60 29.06 11.20
CA ALA A 56 -23.53 27.64 11.49
C ALA A 56 -23.34 26.81 10.20
N ALA A 57 -24.10 27.10 9.14
CA ALA A 57 -23.96 26.42 7.85
C ALA A 57 -22.58 26.64 7.24
N THR A 58 -22.08 27.88 7.24
CA THR A 58 -20.76 28.21 6.70
C THR A 58 -19.65 27.51 7.49
N ALA A 59 -19.70 27.58 8.82
CA ALA A 59 -18.76 26.89 9.69
C ALA A 59 -18.82 25.36 9.52
N LEU A 60 -20.01 24.80 9.28
CA LEU A 60 -20.20 23.37 9.07
C LEU A 60 -19.57 22.93 7.74
N VAL A 61 -19.77 23.69 6.65
CA VAL A 61 -19.12 23.43 5.35
C VAL A 61 -17.59 23.48 5.49
N ILE A 62 -17.06 24.53 6.12
CA ILE A 62 -15.60 24.64 6.36
C ILE A 62 -15.10 23.47 7.22
N SER A 63 -15.82 23.12 8.28
CA SER A 63 -15.45 22.00 9.16
C SER A 63 -15.43 20.67 8.40
N LEU A 64 -16.42 20.42 7.54
CA LEU A 64 -16.45 19.23 6.69
C LEU A 64 -15.24 19.21 5.75
N VAL A 65 -14.95 20.32 5.06
CA VAL A 65 -13.79 20.40 4.15
C VAL A 65 -12.48 20.17 4.90
N LEU A 66 -12.32 20.71 6.11
CA LEU A 66 -11.12 20.49 6.92
C LEU A 66 -11.01 19.05 7.41
N ILE A 67 -12.10 18.48 7.93
CA ILE A 67 -12.12 17.13 8.50
C ILE A 67 -11.92 16.05 7.42
N PHE A 68 -12.56 16.21 6.26
CA PHE A 68 -12.42 15.28 5.14
C PHE A 68 -11.24 15.61 4.21
N GLY A 69 -10.73 16.84 4.27
CA GLY A 69 -9.52 17.27 3.54
C GLY A 69 -8.22 16.89 4.24
N GLU A 70 -8.25 16.65 5.55
CA GLU A 70 -7.19 15.92 6.23
C GLU A 70 -7.13 14.50 5.68
N ARG A 71 -6.18 14.22 4.77
CA ARG A 71 -5.64 12.86 4.63
C ARG A 71 -5.18 12.50 6.05
N GLU A 72 -5.93 11.67 6.79
CA GLU A 72 -5.53 11.17 8.10
C GLU A 72 -4.14 10.52 7.93
N ALA A 73 -3.09 11.31 8.17
CA ALA A 73 -1.70 10.90 8.18
C ALA A 73 -1.41 10.23 9.53
N ASN A 74 -2.27 9.28 9.90
CA ASN A 74 -2.08 8.48 11.09
C ASN A 74 -1.12 7.34 10.72
N LEU A 75 0.03 7.28 11.40
CA LEU A 75 1.03 6.22 11.20
C LEU A 75 0.40 4.83 11.33
N GLN A 76 -0.49 4.63 12.32
CA GLN A 76 -1.16 3.35 12.51
C GLN A 76 -2.04 2.97 11.32
N PHE A 77 -2.66 3.95 10.67
CA PHE A 77 -3.46 3.71 9.47
C PHE A 77 -2.59 3.30 8.27
N LEU A 78 -1.39 3.88 8.13
CA LEU A 78 -0.41 3.47 7.11
C LEU A 78 0.13 2.06 7.38
N ILE A 79 0.40 1.72 8.64
CA ILE A 79 0.80 0.37 9.05
C ILE A 79 -0.29 -0.62 8.67
N ASN A 80 -1.53 -0.41 9.13
CA ASN A 80 -2.65 -1.31 8.84
C ASN A 80 -2.91 -1.47 7.33
N LYS A 81 -2.73 -0.40 6.55
CA LYS A 81 -2.84 -0.46 5.08
C LYS A 81 -1.74 -1.28 4.44
N THR A 82 -0.52 -1.16 4.93
CA THR A 82 0.63 -1.93 4.45
C THR A 82 0.44 -3.41 4.77
N GLU A 83 0.04 -3.73 6.00
CA GLU A 83 -0.29 -5.09 6.41
C GLU A 83 -1.41 -5.69 5.55
N SER A 84 -2.47 -4.94 5.31
CA SER A 84 -3.59 -5.39 4.46
C SER A 84 -3.13 -5.64 3.02
N LEU A 85 -2.27 -4.79 2.46
CA LEU A 85 -1.69 -4.98 1.14
C LEU A 85 -0.87 -6.28 1.09
N LEU A 86 0.07 -6.45 2.02
CA LEU A 86 1.00 -7.57 2.05
C LEU A 86 0.32 -8.90 2.40
N ARG A 87 -0.62 -8.93 3.34
CA ARG A 87 -1.19 -10.18 3.86
C ARG A 87 -2.51 -10.59 3.21
N ILE A 88 -3.22 -9.66 2.58
CA ILE A 88 -4.55 -9.93 2.02
C ILE A 88 -4.56 -9.74 0.51
N GLN A 89 -4.05 -8.62 0.01
CA GLN A 89 -4.19 -8.27 -1.41
C GLN A 89 -3.14 -8.95 -2.29
N LEU A 90 -1.87 -8.87 -1.89
CA LEU A 90 -0.77 -9.46 -2.65
C LEU A 90 -0.86 -11.00 -2.75
N PRO A 91 -1.15 -11.78 -1.68
CA PRO A 91 -1.28 -13.23 -1.80
C PRO A 91 -2.41 -13.64 -2.75
N LYS A 92 -3.52 -12.88 -2.77
CA LYS A 92 -4.62 -13.13 -3.72
C LYS A 92 -4.19 -12.93 -5.17
N MET A 93 -3.31 -11.97 -5.44
CA MET A 93 -2.78 -11.74 -6.78
C MET A 93 -1.73 -12.78 -7.14
N LEU A 94 -0.82 -13.11 -6.22
CA LEU A 94 0.18 -14.16 -6.38
C LEU A 94 -0.48 -15.54 -6.57
N GLY A 95 -1.64 -15.81 -5.97
CA GLY A 95 -2.40 -17.04 -6.20
C GLY A 95 -3.00 -17.18 -7.60
N ARG A 96 -2.86 -16.15 -8.46
CA ARG A 96 -3.17 -16.22 -9.89
C ARG A 96 -1.96 -16.52 -10.76
N VAL A 97 -0.76 -16.55 -10.18
CA VAL A 97 0.46 -16.92 -10.88
C VAL A 97 0.36 -18.39 -11.27
N GLU A 98 0.72 -18.68 -12.52
CA GLU A 98 0.67 -20.02 -13.08
C GLU A 98 2.05 -20.49 -13.50
N ASP A 99 2.35 -21.76 -13.21
CA ASP A 99 3.54 -22.45 -13.73
C ASP A 99 3.47 -22.61 -15.26
N SER A 100 4.48 -23.26 -15.86
CA SER A 100 4.51 -23.53 -17.30
C SER A 100 3.42 -24.52 -17.76
N ALA A 101 2.83 -25.29 -16.84
CA ALA A 101 1.75 -26.24 -17.10
C ALA A 101 0.34 -25.64 -16.88
N GLY A 102 0.26 -24.39 -16.42
CA GLY A 102 -1.01 -23.69 -16.14
C GLY A 102 -1.58 -23.98 -14.75
N ASN A 103 -0.83 -24.61 -13.84
CA ASN A 103 -1.28 -24.80 -12.47
C ASN A 103 -1.08 -23.52 -11.66
N LYS A 104 -2.11 -23.14 -10.90
CA LYS A 104 -2.08 -21.95 -10.05
C LYS A 104 -1.24 -22.18 -8.79
N ALA A 105 -0.46 -21.17 -8.42
CA ALA A 105 0.30 -21.18 -7.19
C ALA A 105 -0.60 -21.15 -5.97
N LYS A 106 -0.35 -22.07 -5.03
CA LYS A 106 -0.82 -21.96 -3.66
C LYS A 106 0.14 -21.04 -2.91
N VAL A 107 -0.40 -19.98 -2.32
CA VAL A 107 0.41 -18.98 -1.61
C VAL A 107 0.17 -19.06 -0.12
N THR A 108 1.24 -19.18 0.65
CA THR A 108 1.23 -18.97 2.10
C THR A 108 2.05 -17.74 2.42
N VAL A 109 1.61 -16.97 3.42
CA VAL A 109 2.25 -15.71 3.84
C VAL A 109 2.49 -15.75 5.34
N SER A 110 3.67 -15.31 5.76
CA SER A 110 4.02 -15.21 7.18
C SER A 110 3.32 -14.02 7.86
N GLU A 111 3.47 -13.92 9.18
CA GLU A 111 3.31 -12.63 9.87
C GLU A 111 4.34 -11.61 9.34
N ILE A 112 4.08 -10.33 9.60
CA ILE A 112 5.06 -9.28 9.25
C ILE A 112 6.35 -9.55 10.03
N ASN A 113 7.46 -9.60 9.31
CA ASN A 113 8.80 -9.82 9.83
C ASN A 113 9.77 -8.76 9.27
N ASN A 114 10.99 -8.74 9.79
CA ASN A 114 12.07 -7.88 9.28
C ASN A 114 11.66 -6.41 9.14
N ILE A 115 11.07 -5.86 10.21
CA ILE A 115 10.61 -4.46 10.38
C ILE A 115 9.37 -4.09 9.55
N PHE A 116 9.29 -4.44 8.26
CA PHE A 116 8.21 -3.95 7.38
C PHE A 116 7.88 -4.88 6.18
N GLY A 117 8.23 -6.17 6.25
CA GLY A 117 7.97 -7.11 5.15
C GLY A 117 7.31 -8.40 5.58
N ALA A 118 7.07 -9.29 4.62
CA ALA A 118 6.54 -10.63 4.87
C ALA A 118 7.20 -11.64 3.94
N ASN A 119 7.35 -12.87 4.43
CA ASN A 119 7.78 -14.01 3.62
C ASN A 119 6.56 -14.62 2.95
N TYR A 120 6.73 -15.04 1.70
CA TYR A 120 5.74 -15.74 0.90
C TYR A 120 6.35 -17.04 0.43
N THR A 121 5.60 -18.13 0.56
CA THR A 121 5.92 -19.39 -0.10
C THR A 121 4.88 -19.61 -1.18
N LEU A 122 5.36 -19.81 -2.41
CA LEU A 122 4.54 -20.14 -3.56
C LEU A 122 4.83 -21.57 -3.94
N SER A 123 3.81 -22.42 -3.86
CA SER A 123 3.92 -23.85 -4.18
C SER A 123 2.98 -24.17 -5.34
N THR A 124 3.55 -24.77 -6.38
CA THR A 124 2.84 -25.39 -7.52
C THR A 124 3.22 -26.88 -7.55
N PRO A 125 2.55 -27.72 -8.35
CA PRO A 125 2.96 -29.12 -8.49
C PRO A 125 4.38 -29.30 -9.05
N SER A 126 4.87 -28.36 -9.86
CA SER A 126 6.19 -28.42 -10.51
C SER A 126 7.29 -27.77 -9.69
N THR A 127 6.99 -26.67 -8.99
CA THR A 127 7.98 -25.86 -8.28
C THR A 127 7.47 -25.33 -6.96
N GLU A 128 8.39 -25.17 -6.02
CA GLU A 128 8.20 -24.41 -4.79
C GLU A 128 9.26 -23.32 -4.70
N MET A 129 8.86 -22.14 -4.26
CA MET A 129 9.77 -21.01 -4.10
C MET A 129 9.39 -20.18 -2.88
N LYS A 130 10.38 -19.49 -2.33
CA LYS A 130 10.19 -18.48 -1.29
C LYS A 130 10.56 -17.10 -1.84
N MET A 131 9.83 -16.08 -1.42
CA MET A 131 10.15 -14.68 -1.69
C MET A 131 9.84 -13.83 -0.47
N TRP A 132 10.52 -12.70 -0.33
CA TRP A 132 10.18 -11.68 0.67
C TRP A 132 9.71 -10.42 -0.03
N VAL A 133 8.67 -9.78 0.52
CA VAL A 133 8.21 -8.47 0.04
C VAL A 133 8.18 -7.51 1.21
N GLY A 134 9.03 -6.49 1.12
CA GLY A 134 9.08 -5.36 2.02
C GLY A 134 8.39 -4.15 1.42
N PHE A 135 7.59 -3.48 2.23
CA PHE A 135 6.95 -2.23 1.85
C PHE A 135 7.22 -1.14 2.88
N ASN A 136 8.04 -0.16 2.52
CA ASN A 136 8.38 0.97 3.38
C ASN A 136 7.93 2.27 2.69
N VAL A 137 6.64 2.60 2.81
CA VAL A 137 5.90 3.81 2.35
C VAL A 137 6.31 4.38 0.98
N ASP A 138 7.57 4.78 0.86
CA ASP A 138 8.25 5.30 -0.32
C ASP A 138 8.98 4.24 -1.17
N ARG A 139 9.03 2.96 -0.77
CA ARG A 139 9.75 1.91 -1.50
C ARG A 139 9.09 0.55 -1.35
N ILE A 140 9.22 -0.23 -2.42
CA ILE A 140 8.87 -1.65 -2.44
C ILE A 140 10.12 -2.44 -2.76
N ILE A 141 10.36 -3.47 -1.98
CA ILE A 141 11.52 -4.34 -2.11
C ILE A 141 10.98 -5.76 -2.23
N ILE A 142 11.43 -6.47 -3.26
CA ILE A 142 11.12 -7.88 -3.47
C ILE A 142 12.44 -8.61 -3.52
N ALA A 143 12.59 -9.62 -2.67
CA ALA A 143 13.78 -10.46 -2.63
C ALA A 143 13.42 -11.89 -3.01
N TYR A 144 14.10 -12.42 -4.04
CA TYR A 144 14.07 -13.83 -4.41
C TYR A 144 15.37 -14.47 -3.98
N PHE A 145 15.31 -15.58 -3.26
CA PHE A 145 16.49 -16.37 -2.93
C PHE A 145 16.44 -17.64 -3.75
N ILE A 146 17.56 -17.98 -4.38
CA ILE A 146 17.76 -19.27 -5.04
C ILE A 146 19.04 -19.92 -4.51
N PRO A 147 19.19 -21.25 -4.55
CA PRO A 147 20.43 -21.90 -4.17
C PRO A 147 21.57 -21.41 -5.06
N ASN A 148 22.72 -21.06 -4.45
CA ASN A 148 23.89 -20.61 -5.21
C ASN A 148 24.60 -21.81 -5.84
N ILE A 149 24.07 -22.25 -6.98
CA ILE A 149 24.65 -23.33 -7.77
C ILE A 149 25.40 -22.69 -8.94
N THR A 150 26.56 -23.24 -9.27
CA THR A 150 27.32 -22.84 -10.44
C THR A 150 26.52 -23.14 -11.71
N HIS A 151 25.82 -22.14 -12.26
CA HIS A 151 25.09 -22.25 -13.52
C HIS A 151 25.94 -21.80 -14.71
N THR A 152 25.83 -22.51 -15.83
CA THR A 152 26.34 -22.08 -17.14
C THR A 152 25.19 -22.11 -18.13
N PRO A 153 24.68 -20.96 -18.61
CA PRO A 153 25.17 -19.59 -18.38
C PRO A 153 24.88 -19.08 -16.94
N PRO A 154 25.55 -17.99 -16.51
CA PRO A 154 25.28 -17.34 -15.23
C PRO A 154 23.79 -17.04 -15.02
N VAL A 155 23.32 -17.17 -13.78
CA VAL A 155 21.91 -16.93 -13.42
C VAL A 155 21.41 -15.55 -13.89
N LYS A 156 22.26 -14.54 -13.80
CA LYS A 156 21.95 -13.18 -14.28
C LYS A 156 21.54 -13.16 -15.76
N ASP A 157 22.19 -13.97 -16.59
CA ASP A 157 21.90 -14.06 -18.01
C ASP A 157 20.62 -14.86 -18.26
N ILE A 158 20.41 -15.94 -17.49
CA ILE A 158 19.17 -16.74 -17.54
C ILE A 158 17.93 -15.86 -17.31
N PHE A 159 17.98 -14.98 -16.31
CA PHE A 159 16.86 -14.12 -15.95
C PHE A 159 16.90 -12.72 -16.60
N HIS A 160 17.81 -12.48 -17.55
CA HIS A 160 18.00 -11.16 -18.16
C HIS A 160 16.68 -10.55 -18.65
N TYR A 161 15.87 -11.30 -19.40
CA TYR A 161 14.59 -10.79 -19.92
C TYR A 161 13.55 -10.51 -18.83
N THR A 162 13.48 -11.36 -17.80
CA THR A 162 12.55 -11.18 -16.67
C THR A 162 12.86 -9.88 -15.95
N PHE A 163 14.13 -9.64 -15.64
CA PHE A 163 14.51 -8.46 -14.87
C PHE A 163 14.68 -7.19 -15.72
N SER A 164 15.03 -7.31 -17.01
CA SER A 164 14.99 -6.17 -17.94
C SER A 164 13.58 -5.62 -18.10
N GLY A 165 12.57 -6.50 -18.10
CA GLY A 165 11.16 -6.08 -18.05
C GLY A 165 10.86 -5.24 -16.81
N ALA A 166 11.26 -5.71 -15.63
CA ALA A 166 11.08 -4.98 -14.38
C ALA A 166 11.86 -3.64 -14.37
N GLU A 167 13.10 -3.62 -14.87
CA GLU A 167 13.90 -2.40 -14.98
C GLU A 167 13.27 -1.36 -15.90
N SER A 168 12.61 -1.78 -16.98
CA SER A 168 11.88 -0.88 -17.89
C SER A 168 10.68 -0.19 -17.23
N VAL A 169 10.11 -0.82 -16.20
CA VAL A 169 9.03 -0.27 -15.35
C VAL A 169 9.61 0.55 -14.17
N GLY A 170 10.94 0.55 -14.05
CA GLY A 170 11.71 1.36 -13.12
C GLY A 170 12.08 0.69 -11.81
N TYR A 171 12.05 -0.65 -11.76
CA TYR A 171 12.74 -1.39 -10.70
C TYR A 171 14.25 -1.25 -10.85
N LYS A 172 14.96 -1.29 -9.73
CA LYS A 172 16.41 -1.52 -9.68
C LYS A 172 16.65 -2.96 -9.26
N VAL A 173 17.38 -3.72 -10.06
CA VAL A 173 17.64 -5.14 -9.80
C VAL A 173 19.10 -5.34 -9.42
N ASN A 174 19.34 -5.95 -8.26
CA ASN A 174 20.68 -6.33 -7.80
C ASN A 174 20.75 -7.82 -7.54
N PHE A 175 21.92 -8.40 -7.77
CA PHE A 175 22.25 -9.79 -7.49
C PHE A 175 23.37 -9.81 -6.45
N GLU A 176 23.17 -10.51 -5.36
CA GLU A 176 24.13 -10.59 -4.26
C GLU A 176 24.22 -12.02 -3.75
N GLU A 177 25.44 -12.56 -3.76
CA GLU A 177 25.73 -13.86 -3.18
C GLU A 177 25.78 -13.72 -1.66
N ALA A 178 25.07 -14.60 -0.96
CA ALA A 178 24.98 -14.58 0.48
C ALA A 178 25.11 -15.99 1.04
N THR A 179 25.51 -16.07 2.30
CA THR A 179 25.47 -17.32 3.06
C THR A 179 24.47 -17.13 4.19
N SER A 180 23.45 -17.98 4.20
CA SER A 180 22.45 -18.02 5.28
C SER A 180 23.15 -18.32 6.62
N LEU A 181 22.98 -17.43 7.60
CA LEU A 181 23.58 -17.60 8.93
C LEU A 181 23.00 -18.81 9.67
N ASP A 182 21.71 -19.10 9.46
CA ASP A 182 21.00 -20.15 10.19
C ASP A 182 21.25 -21.53 9.58
N THR A 183 21.27 -21.63 8.25
CA THR A 183 21.36 -22.92 7.53
C THR A 183 22.74 -23.21 6.96
N GLY A 184 23.63 -22.21 6.87
CA GLY A 184 24.93 -22.32 6.18
C GLY A 184 24.81 -22.48 4.65
N GLU A 185 23.59 -22.39 4.10
CA GLU A 185 23.31 -22.51 2.68
C GLU A 185 23.84 -21.28 1.94
N GLN A 186 24.59 -21.50 0.85
CA GLN A 186 24.93 -20.42 -0.08
C GLN A 186 23.73 -20.16 -0.98
N VAL A 187 23.29 -18.91 -1.02
CA VAL A 187 22.14 -18.46 -1.81
C VAL A 187 22.56 -17.30 -2.70
N LEU A 188 21.97 -17.21 -3.87
CA LEU A 188 21.98 -16.00 -4.67
C LEU A 188 20.70 -15.23 -4.36
N SER A 189 20.86 -14.06 -3.76
CA SER A 189 19.77 -13.15 -3.47
C SER A 189 19.57 -12.17 -4.63
N ILE A 190 18.33 -12.02 -5.08
CA ILE A 190 17.95 -11.15 -6.18
C ILE A 190 16.98 -10.11 -5.65
N TRP A 191 17.42 -8.85 -5.63
CA TRP A 191 16.74 -7.73 -5.01
C TRP A 191 16.13 -6.82 -6.07
N CYS A 192 14.81 -6.78 -6.16
CA CYS A 192 14.06 -5.88 -7.03
C CYS A 192 13.48 -4.74 -6.18
N THR A 193 14.05 -3.55 -6.30
CA THR A 193 13.62 -2.36 -5.56
C THR A 193 12.92 -1.37 -6.47
N TRP A 194 11.66 -1.07 -6.21
CA TRP A 194 10.93 -0.02 -6.90
C TRP A 194 10.93 1.26 -6.04
N PRO A 195 11.59 2.33 -6.48
CA PRO A 195 11.57 3.61 -5.76
C PRO A 195 10.24 4.32 -6.03
N ALA A 196 9.53 4.76 -5.00
CA ALA A 196 8.36 5.61 -5.16
C ALA A 196 8.71 7.09 -5.44
N ILE A 197 9.95 7.37 -5.86
CA ILE A 197 10.33 8.66 -6.45
C ILE A 197 10.94 8.34 -7.81
N GLN A 198 10.15 8.55 -8.86
CA GLN A 198 10.62 8.57 -10.25
C GLN A 198 10.46 10.02 -10.74
N ASP A 199 11.54 10.56 -11.33
CA ASP A 199 11.56 11.82 -12.07
C ASP A 199 10.93 13.03 -11.36
N SER A 200 11.46 13.39 -10.17
CA SER A 200 11.13 14.63 -9.44
C SER A 200 9.66 14.82 -9.00
N SER A 201 8.79 13.84 -9.28
CA SER A 201 7.41 13.81 -8.79
C SER A 201 7.35 13.02 -7.48
N ASN A 202 6.76 13.62 -6.43
CA ASN A 202 6.56 12.98 -5.13
C ASN A 202 5.48 11.88 -5.22
N LEU A 203 5.79 10.76 -5.87
CA LEU A 203 4.88 9.61 -6.01
C LEU A 203 4.71 8.82 -4.69
N SER A 204 5.52 9.16 -3.68
CA SER A 204 5.80 8.34 -2.50
C SER A 204 4.70 8.33 -1.44
N THR A 205 3.96 9.43 -1.28
CA THR A 205 2.84 9.51 -0.32
C THR A 205 1.52 8.95 -0.87
N GLU A 206 1.47 8.61 -2.16
CA GLU A 206 0.24 8.17 -2.82
C GLU A 206 0.10 6.67 -2.96
N LEU A 207 1.17 5.91 -2.79
CA LEU A 207 1.16 4.52 -3.19
C LEU A 207 0.19 3.66 -2.35
N LEU A 208 0.15 3.91 -1.04
CA LEU A 208 -0.80 3.27 -0.13
C LEU A 208 -2.20 3.92 -0.12
N SER A 209 -2.37 5.08 -0.75
CA SER A 209 -3.65 5.79 -0.77
C SER A 209 -4.37 5.72 -2.11
N ASN A 210 -3.64 5.52 -3.21
CA ASN A 210 -4.17 5.42 -4.58
C ASN A 210 -4.43 3.94 -4.95
N PRO A 211 -5.70 3.52 -5.14
CA PRO A 211 -6.05 2.15 -5.52
C PRO A 211 -5.45 1.68 -6.85
N GLU A 212 -5.32 2.58 -7.84
CA GLU A 212 -4.76 2.25 -9.15
C GLU A 212 -3.29 1.86 -9.05
N LYS A 213 -2.51 2.65 -8.29
CA LYS A 213 -1.09 2.35 -8.02
C LYS A 213 -0.93 1.02 -7.28
N LYS A 214 -1.79 0.76 -6.28
CA LYS A 214 -1.78 -0.54 -5.58
C LYS A 214 -2.02 -1.69 -6.53
N LEU A 215 -3.05 -1.57 -7.36
CA LEU A 215 -3.42 -2.62 -8.30
C LEU A 215 -2.29 -2.88 -9.31
N PHE A 216 -1.74 -1.80 -9.88
CA PHE A 216 -0.60 -1.86 -10.78
C PHE A 216 0.55 -2.64 -10.15
N ILE A 217 0.96 -2.28 -8.94
CA ILE A 217 2.09 -2.90 -8.25
C ILE A 217 1.84 -4.36 -7.94
N ILE A 218 0.71 -4.73 -7.35
CA ILE A 218 0.46 -6.15 -7.03
C ILE A 218 0.39 -7.00 -8.29
N GLN A 219 -0.11 -6.46 -9.40
CA GLN A 219 -0.13 -7.14 -10.69
C GLN A 219 1.26 -7.28 -11.29
N ASP A 220 2.07 -6.23 -11.21
CA ASP A 220 3.44 -6.22 -11.73
C ASP A 220 4.34 -7.19 -10.95
N ILE A 221 4.23 -7.22 -9.62
CA ILE A 221 4.90 -8.22 -8.78
C ILE A 221 4.49 -9.63 -9.18
N ALA A 222 3.19 -9.89 -9.39
CA ALA A 222 2.72 -11.21 -9.80
C ALA A 222 3.22 -11.58 -11.20
N MET A 223 3.20 -10.66 -12.16
CA MET A 223 3.70 -10.88 -13.51
C MET A 223 5.21 -11.15 -13.53
N MET A 224 5.99 -10.37 -12.79
CA MET A 224 7.42 -10.58 -12.61
C MET A 224 7.69 -11.95 -11.97
N THR A 225 6.96 -12.30 -10.91
CA THR A 225 7.09 -13.61 -10.23
C THR A 225 6.73 -14.77 -11.15
N GLN A 226 5.68 -14.63 -11.98
CA GLN A 226 5.32 -15.63 -12.97
C GLN A 226 6.42 -15.81 -14.04
N SER A 227 6.96 -14.69 -14.55
CA SER A 227 8.07 -14.73 -15.51
C SER A 227 9.31 -15.37 -14.90
N PHE A 228 9.58 -15.09 -13.63
CA PHE A 228 10.67 -15.69 -12.86
C PHE A 228 10.49 -17.21 -12.75
N ILE A 229 9.34 -17.70 -12.27
CA ILE A 229 9.04 -19.13 -12.17
C ILE A 229 9.22 -19.83 -13.52
N ARG A 230 8.58 -19.33 -14.57
CA ARG A 230 8.63 -19.97 -15.90
C ARG A 230 10.03 -19.95 -16.50
N THR A 231 10.82 -18.92 -16.21
CA THR A 231 12.21 -18.86 -16.67
C THR A 231 13.08 -19.86 -15.93
N ALA A 232 12.86 -20.03 -14.62
CA ALA A 232 13.55 -21.04 -13.84
C ALA A 232 13.23 -22.46 -14.33
N GLU A 233 11.94 -22.76 -14.57
CA GLU A 233 11.50 -24.05 -15.09
C GLU A 233 12.12 -24.37 -16.46
N ARG A 234 12.10 -23.41 -17.40
CA ARG A 234 12.69 -23.59 -18.74
C ARG A 234 14.19 -23.86 -18.72
N ASN A 235 14.90 -23.33 -17.73
CA ASN A 235 16.35 -23.45 -17.61
C ASN A 235 16.78 -24.40 -16.49
N ALA A 236 15.85 -25.16 -15.90
CA ALA A 236 16.09 -26.07 -14.79
C ALA A 236 16.85 -25.43 -13.60
N VAL A 237 16.53 -24.17 -13.28
CA VAL A 237 17.08 -23.47 -12.11
C VAL A 237 16.24 -23.84 -10.88
N PRO A 238 16.83 -24.40 -9.82
CA PRO A 238 16.08 -24.69 -8.59
C PRO A 238 15.69 -23.40 -7.88
N LEU A 239 14.45 -23.33 -7.41
CA LEU A 239 13.91 -22.16 -6.71
C LEU A 239 13.69 -22.38 -5.21
N LEU A 240 13.70 -23.63 -4.74
CA LEU A 240 13.50 -23.95 -3.34
C LEU A 240 14.82 -23.79 -2.58
N THR A 241 14.81 -22.94 -1.57
CA THR A 241 15.92 -22.79 -0.61
C THR A 241 15.42 -23.11 0.79
N GLN A 242 16.30 -23.60 1.67
CA GLN A 242 15.96 -23.78 3.08
C GLN A 242 15.95 -22.44 3.82
N CYS A 243 16.77 -21.50 3.36
CA CYS A 243 16.79 -20.12 3.85
C CYS A 243 15.44 -19.42 3.66
N ASP A 244 15.07 -18.59 4.62
CA ASP A 244 13.94 -17.69 4.52
C ASP A 244 14.43 -16.33 3.98
N PRO A 245 13.88 -15.85 2.84
CA PRO A 245 14.34 -14.61 2.24
C PRO A 245 14.03 -13.41 3.15
N GLY A 246 14.91 -12.43 3.13
CA GLY A 246 14.77 -11.21 3.93
C GLY A 246 16.02 -10.33 3.82
N PRO A 247 16.00 -9.13 4.45
CA PRO A 247 17.18 -8.28 4.59
C PRO A 247 18.32 -9.07 5.24
N LEU A 248 19.45 -9.17 4.52
CA LEU A 248 20.68 -9.83 4.96
C LEU A 248 21.54 -8.88 5.82
#